data_AF-A0A5N5Y994-F1
#
_entry.id   AF-A0A5N5Y994-F1
#
_cell.length_a   1.000
_cell.length_b   1.000
_cell.length_c   1.000
_cell.angle_alpha   90.00
_cell.angle_beta   90.00
_cell.angle_gamma   90.00
#
_symmetry.space_group_name_H-M   'P 1'
#
loop_
_entity.id
_entity.type
_entity.pdbx_description
1 polymer ?
#
loop_
_entity_poly.entity_id
_entity_poly.type
_entity_poly.pdbx_seq_one_letter_code
_entity_poly.pdbx_strand_id
1 'polypeptide(L)'
;NAIQGCSQTELLNSYDNTIVYTDHVLSQMINTLKEISKYQTGLWYLSDHGESTGEHGLYLHGSPYAIAPSQQTHVPMIMWFSESWKQHNLAQVNCLSQQTKQKLSQDNLFPSLLSLLDVKTQVVNNKLDMLSQCK
;
A
#
# COMPACT_ATOMS: atom_id res chain seq x y z
N ASN A 1 -15.95 8.14 -21.83
CA ASN A 1 -16.10 7.11 -20.78
C ASN A 1 -17.54 7.01 -20.36
N ALA A 2 -18.26 6.00 -20.83
CA ALA A 2 -19.68 5.76 -20.53
C ALA A 2 -19.81 4.55 -19.59
N ILE A 3 -19.27 4.68 -18.38
CA ILE A 3 -19.26 3.63 -17.34
C ILE A 3 -20.69 3.17 -17.01
N GLN A 4 -21.66 4.09 -17.14
CA GLN A 4 -23.08 3.87 -16.92
C GLN A 4 -23.75 2.96 -17.98
N GLY A 5 -23.10 2.74 -19.13
CA GLY A 5 -23.63 1.90 -20.22
C GLY A 5 -23.16 0.45 -20.16
N CYS A 6 -22.22 0.11 -19.28
CA CYS A 6 -21.72 -1.25 -19.09
C CYS A 6 -22.62 -2.03 -18.13
N SER A 7 -22.68 -3.35 -18.31
CA SER A 7 -23.15 -4.22 -17.23
C SER A 7 -22.18 -4.15 -16.05
N GLN A 8 -22.67 -4.48 -14.85
CA GLN A 8 -21.84 -4.50 -13.65
C GLN A 8 -20.63 -5.44 -13.80
N THR A 9 -20.82 -6.60 -14.44
CA THR A 9 -19.74 -7.57 -14.69
C THR A 9 -18.67 -7.01 -15.63
N GLU A 10 -19.03 -6.29 -16.69
CA GLU A 10 -18.05 -5.67 -17.59
C GLU A 10 -17.23 -4.58 -16.89
N LEU A 11 -17.88 -3.81 -16.01
CA LEU A 11 -17.19 -2.82 -15.19
C LEU A 11 -16.19 -3.48 -14.23
N LEU A 12 -16.62 -4.52 -13.51
CA LEU A 12 -15.74 -5.28 -12.61
C LEU A 12 -14.57 -5.91 -13.36
N ASN A 13 -14.81 -6.57 -14.49
CA ASN A 13 -13.74 -7.14 -15.31
C ASN A 13 -12.74 -6.07 -15.79
N SER A 14 -13.25 -4.90 -16.17
CA SER A 14 -12.40 -3.79 -16.59
C SER A 14 -11.56 -3.24 -15.43
N TYR A 15 -12.14 -3.16 -14.23
CA TYR A 15 -11.43 -2.77 -13.01
C TYR A 15 -10.36 -3.80 -12.62
N ASP A 16 -10.70 -5.10 -12.63
CA ASP A 16 -9.76 -6.18 -12.33
C ASP A 16 -8.58 -6.22 -13.30
N ASN A 17 -8.79 -5.89 -14.58
CA ASN A 17 -7.69 -5.73 -15.54
C ASN A 17 -6.70 -4.63 -15.13
N THR A 18 -7.16 -3.57 -14.44
CA THR A 18 -6.25 -2.53 -13.90
C THR A 18 -5.43 -3.04 -12.72
N ILE A 19 -5.98 -3.97 -11.91
CA ILE A 19 -5.24 -4.63 -10.83
C ILE A 19 -4.14 -5.52 -11.43
N VAL A 20 -4.44 -6.29 -12.47
CA VAL A 20 -3.45 -7.09 -13.20
C VAL A 20 -2.34 -6.21 -13.77
N TYR A 21 -2.68 -5.04 -14.32
CA TYR A 21 -1.67 -4.10 -14.82
C TYR A 21 -0.86 -3.46 -13.69
N THR A 22 -1.48 -3.18 -12.54
CA THR A 22 -0.78 -2.69 -11.34
C THR A 22 0.24 -3.71 -10.85
N ASP A 23 -0.14 -4.99 -10.76
CA ASP A 23 0.78 -6.10 -10.44
C ASP A 23 1.97 -6.14 -11.41
N HIS A 24 1.70 -6.02 -12.71
CA HIS A 24 2.74 -5.98 -13.73
C HIS A 24 3.74 -4.84 -13.50
N VAL A 25 3.27 -3.62 -13.25
CA VAL A 25 4.12 -2.44 -13.00
C VAL A 25 4.92 -2.61 -11.70
N LEU A 26 4.30 -3.07 -10.62
CA LEU A 26 5.00 -3.31 -9.35
C LEU A 26 6.07 -4.40 -9.50
N SER A 27 5.78 -5.46 -10.25
CA SER A 27 6.73 -6.52 -10.57
C SER A 27 7.93 -6.00 -11.36
N GLN A 28 7.70 -5.14 -12.36
CA GLN A 28 8.77 -4.47 -13.10
C GLN A 28 9.65 -3.61 -12.19
N MET A 29 9.05 -2.79 -11.32
CA MET A 29 9.79 -1.97 -10.35
C MET A 29 10.64 -2.84 -9.42
N ILE A 30 10.08 -3.91 -8.87
CA ILE A 30 10.80 -4.85 -8.01
C ILE A 30 11.98 -5.48 -8.78
N ASN A 31 11.79 -5.88 -10.04
CA ASN A 31 12.87 -6.46 -10.84
C ASN A 31 13.98 -5.45 -11.11
N THR A 32 13.67 -4.19 -11.40
CA THR A 32 14.67 -3.12 -11.48
C THR A 32 15.43 -2.94 -10.16
N LEU A 33 14.73 -2.94 -9.02
CA LEU A 33 15.37 -2.78 -7.70
C LEU A 33 16.25 -3.97 -7.31
N LYS A 34 15.97 -5.19 -7.80
CA LYS A 34 16.80 -6.38 -7.58
C LYS A 34 18.16 -6.31 -8.27
N GLU A 35 18.27 -5.60 -9.38
CA GLU A 35 19.53 -5.44 -10.12
C GLU A 35 20.51 -4.50 -9.41
N ILE A 36 20.04 -3.71 -8.44
CA ILE A 36 20.85 -2.78 -7.66
C ILE A 36 21.52 -3.51 -6.50
N SER A 37 22.77 -3.96 -6.70
CA SER A 37 23.54 -4.69 -5.69
C SER A 37 24.27 -3.80 -4.68
N LYS A 38 24.48 -2.51 -5.01
CA LYS A 38 25.26 -1.58 -4.19
C LYS A 38 24.51 -1.02 -2.98
N TYR A 39 23.18 -1.07 -2.98
CA TYR A 39 22.34 -0.43 -1.97
C TYR A 39 21.33 -1.40 -1.38
N GLN A 40 20.88 -1.11 -0.15
CA GLN A 40 19.67 -1.72 0.40
C GLN A 40 18.47 -1.06 -0.28
N THR A 41 17.78 -1.80 -1.16
CA THR A 41 16.58 -1.30 -1.84
C THR A 41 15.31 -1.85 -1.19
N GLY A 42 14.24 -1.06 -1.28
CA GLY A 42 12.90 -1.44 -0.90
C GLY A 42 11.87 -0.70 -1.74
N LEU A 43 10.69 -1.29 -1.86
CA LEU A 43 9.52 -0.70 -2.50
C LEU A 43 8.38 -0.69 -1.49
N TRP A 44 7.68 0.44 -1.37
CA TRP A 44 6.46 0.55 -0.60
C TRP A 44 5.36 1.12 -1.48
N TYR A 45 4.40 0.27 -1.83
CA TYR A 45 3.18 0.63 -2.55
C TYR A 45 2.02 0.81 -1.56
N LEU A 46 1.25 1.88 -1.72
CA LEU A 46 0.05 2.18 -0.95
C LEU A 46 -0.90 2.96 -1.87
N SER A 47 -2.12 2.48 -2.06
CA SER A 47 -3.12 3.26 -2.79
C SER A 47 -3.52 4.49 -1.99
N ASP A 48 -3.84 5.58 -2.68
CA ASP A 48 -4.36 6.82 -2.11
C ASP A 48 -5.81 6.65 -1.62
N HIS A 49 -6.62 5.93 -2.39
CA HIS A 49 -7.97 5.49 -2.02
C HIS A 49 -8.36 4.23 -2.82
N GLY A 50 -9.57 3.73 -2.60
CA GLY A 50 -10.19 2.68 -3.42
C GLY A 50 -11.31 3.22 -4.32
N GLU A 51 -12.12 2.35 -4.91
CA GLU A 51 -13.09 2.71 -5.96
C GLU A 51 -14.42 1.98 -5.78
N SER A 52 -15.55 2.69 -5.92
CA SER A 52 -16.87 2.06 -6.05
C SER A 52 -17.16 1.66 -7.50
N THR A 53 -17.67 0.45 -7.69
CA THR A 53 -17.90 -0.16 -9.01
C THR A 53 -19.38 -0.52 -9.24
N GLY A 54 -20.29 0.20 -8.58
CA GLY A 54 -21.75 0.09 -8.76
C GLY A 54 -22.49 -0.38 -7.51
N GLU A 55 -21.80 -0.68 -6.40
CA GLU A 55 -22.43 -1.10 -5.15
C GLU A 55 -23.40 -0.03 -4.65
N HIS A 56 -24.65 -0.42 -4.39
CA HIS A 56 -25.72 0.49 -3.96
C HIS A 56 -25.94 1.70 -4.91
N GLY A 57 -25.56 1.57 -6.19
CA GLY A 57 -25.65 2.64 -7.18
C GLY A 57 -24.52 3.68 -7.09
N LEU A 58 -23.51 3.46 -6.24
CA LEU A 58 -22.32 4.29 -6.15
C LEU A 58 -21.27 3.85 -7.18
N TYR A 59 -20.70 4.83 -7.86
CA TYR A 59 -19.61 4.65 -8.81
C TYR A 59 -18.50 5.63 -8.48
N LEU A 60 -17.28 5.32 -8.92
CA LEU A 60 -16.08 6.14 -8.73
C LEU A 60 -15.71 6.28 -7.24
N HIS A 61 -15.01 7.34 -6.91
CA HIS A 61 -14.56 7.72 -5.58
C HIS A 61 -14.98 9.16 -5.25
N GLY A 62 -14.65 9.62 -4.04
CA GLY A 62 -14.92 10.99 -3.59
C GLY A 62 -16.15 11.14 -2.71
N SER A 63 -16.69 10.03 -2.18
CA SER A 63 -17.71 10.10 -1.14
C SER A 63 -17.15 10.84 0.09
N PRO A 64 -17.95 11.67 0.79
CA PRO A 64 -17.52 12.24 2.06
C PRO A 64 -17.09 11.13 3.02
N TYR A 65 -15.89 11.24 3.61
CA TYR A 65 -15.26 10.14 4.35
C TYR A 65 -16.16 9.52 5.43
N ALA A 66 -16.95 10.34 6.13
CA ALA A 66 -17.88 9.90 7.18
C ALA A 66 -18.97 8.90 6.70
N ILE A 67 -19.23 8.85 5.40
CA ILE A 67 -20.23 7.96 4.77
C ILE A 67 -19.63 7.16 3.62
N ALA A 68 -18.32 7.21 3.42
CA ALA A 68 -17.66 6.51 2.32
C ALA A 68 -17.72 4.99 2.54
N PRO A 69 -18.07 4.19 1.52
CA PRO A 69 -18.09 2.75 1.65
C PRO A 69 -16.67 2.19 1.81
N SER A 70 -16.55 0.96 2.30
CA SER A 70 -15.25 0.28 2.44
C SER A 70 -14.47 0.21 1.13
N GLN A 71 -15.17 0.12 0.00
CA GLN A 71 -14.59 0.11 -1.34
C GLN A 71 -13.73 1.34 -1.62
N GLN A 72 -14.04 2.51 -1.04
CA GLN A 72 -13.28 3.74 -1.24
C GLN A 72 -12.20 3.96 -0.16
N THR A 73 -12.26 3.28 0.98
CA THR A 73 -11.42 3.55 2.16
C THR A 73 -10.49 2.41 2.55
N HIS A 74 -10.78 1.17 2.14
CA HIS A 74 -9.95 0.00 2.37
C HIS A 74 -9.04 -0.23 1.16
N VAL A 75 -7.74 0.02 1.35
CA VAL A 75 -6.76 0.07 0.25
C VAL A 75 -5.65 -0.97 0.39
N PRO A 76 -5.06 -1.42 -0.73
CA PRO A 76 -3.89 -2.29 -0.70
C PRO A 76 -2.64 -1.52 -0.24
N MET A 77 -1.79 -2.22 0.50
CA MET A 77 -0.44 -1.80 0.86
C MET A 77 0.51 -2.99 0.69
N ILE A 78 1.63 -2.79 -0.01
CA ILE A 78 2.65 -3.81 -0.23
C ILE A 78 4.01 -3.22 0.10
N MET A 79 4.81 -3.97 0.85
CA MET A 79 6.22 -3.65 1.09
C MET A 79 7.08 -4.80 0.58
N TRP A 80 8.09 -4.46 -0.21
CA TRP A 80 9.11 -5.39 -0.68
C TRP A 80 10.49 -4.87 -0.26
N PHE A 81 11.36 -5.77 0.14
CA PHE A 81 12.73 -5.47 0.56
C PHE A 81 13.70 -6.37 -0.19
N SER A 82 14.81 -5.81 -0.64
CA SER A 82 15.92 -6.56 -1.24
C SER A 82 16.55 -7.54 -0.26
N GLU A 83 17.24 -8.56 -0.79
CA GLU A 83 17.99 -9.51 0.04
C GLU A 83 19.06 -8.80 0.89
N SER A 84 19.73 -7.78 0.34
CA SER A 84 20.67 -6.95 1.09
C SER A 84 20.00 -6.24 2.28
N TRP A 85 18.79 -5.67 2.08
CA TRP A 85 18.03 -5.08 3.18
C TRP A 85 17.66 -6.12 4.24
N LYS A 86 17.16 -7.30 3.83
CA LYS A 86 16.80 -8.38 4.75
C LYS A 86 17.97 -8.88 5.58
N GLN A 87 19.17 -8.98 4.98
CA GLN A 87 20.38 -9.44 5.67
C GLN A 87 20.82 -8.48 6.78
N HIS A 88 20.66 -7.17 6.58
CA HIS A 88 21.12 -6.15 7.53
C HIS A 88 20.02 -5.66 8.48
N ASN A 89 18.75 -5.76 8.09
CA ASN A 89 17.61 -5.22 8.84
C ASN A 89 16.54 -6.29 9.10
N LEU A 90 16.95 -7.54 9.35
CA LEU A 90 16.03 -8.67 9.52
C LEU A 90 14.95 -8.41 10.58
N ALA A 91 15.32 -7.74 11.68
CA ALA A 91 14.38 -7.38 12.74
C ALA A 91 13.25 -6.46 12.25
N GLN A 92 13.56 -5.48 11.39
CA GLN A 92 12.55 -4.59 10.79
C GLN A 92 11.59 -5.38 9.89
N VAL A 93 12.14 -6.24 9.03
CA VAL A 93 11.33 -7.04 8.09
C VAL A 93 10.43 -8.01 8.85
N ASN A 94 10.96 -8.69 9.87
CA ASN A 94 10.18 -9.58 10.72
C ASN A 94 9.05 -8.82 11.44
N CYS A 95 9.36 -7.64 12.00
CA CYS A 95 8.37 -6.79 12.62
C CYS A 95 7.20 -6.47 11.67
N LEU A 96 7.51 -5.94 10.48
CA LEU A 96 6.49 -5.55 9.51
C LEU A 96 5.67 -6.76 9.04
N SER A 97 6.30 -7.93 8.84
CA SER A 97 5.59 -9.14 8.41
C SER A 97 4.53 -9.63 9.42
N GLN A 98 4.75 -9.40 10.71
CA GLN A 98 3.80 -9.77 11.78
C GLN A 98 2.56 -8.85 11.80
N GLN A 99 2.61 -7.70 11.13
CA GLN A 99 1.53 -6.71 11.12
C GLN A 99 0.58 -6.84 9.93
N THR A 100 0.78 -7.80 9.04
CA THR A 100 -0.05 -8.01 7.84
C THR A 100 -1.55 -8.20 8.11
N LYS A 101 -1.94 -8.53 9.35
CA LYS A 101 -3.34 -8.67 9.79
C LYS A 101 -3.82 -7.51 10.67
N GLN A 102 -2.96 -6.55 10.98
CA GLN A 102 -3.31 -5.41 11.83
C GLN A 102 -4.05 -4.34 11.03
N LYS A 103 -4.92 -3.59 11.71
CA LYS A 103 -5.54 -2.41 11.11
C LYS A 103 -4.50 -1.30 11.07
N LEU A 104 -4.17 -0.86 9.85
CA LEU A 104 -3.25 0.23 9.57
C LEU A 104 -3.96 1.26 8.67
N SER A 105 -3.37 2.45 8.57
CA SER A 105 -3.86 3.52 7.72
C SER A 105 -2.70 4.31 7.13
N GLN A 106 -3.02 5.29 6.27
CA GLN A 106 -2.01 6.23 5.74
C GLN A 106 -1.30 7.03 6.83
N ASP A 107 -1.87 7.16 8.04
CA ASP A 107 -1.22 7.81 9.19
C ASP A 107 0.08 7.09 9.61
N ASN A 108 0.20 5.81 9.28
CA ASN A 108 1.40 5.01 9.56
C ASN A 108 2.54 5.30 8.57
N LEU A 109 2.27 5.91 7.41
CA LEU A 109 3.27 6.12 6.34
C LEU A 109 4.42 7.00 6.80
N PHE A 110 4.10 8.22 7.26
CA PHE A 110 5.09 9.23 7.64
C PHE A 110 6.06 8.75 8.73
N PRO A 111 5.60 8.30 9.92
CA PRO A 111 6.52 7.92 10.99
C PRO A 111 7.32 6.65 10.64
N SER A 112 6.70 5.66 9.97
CA SER A 112 7.41 4.41 9.64
C SER A 112 8.46 4.59 8.55
N LEU A 113 8.23 5.48 7.58
CA LEU A 113 9.23 5.80 6.56
C LEU A 113 10.47 6.45 7.18
N LEU A 114 10.28 7.34 8.16
CA LEU A 114 11.39 7.94 8.89
C LEU A 114 12.16 6.89 9.69
N SER A 115 11.47 5.97 10.37
CA SER A 115 12.12 4.87 11.11
C SER A 115 12.87 3.90 10.18
N LEU A 116 12.32 3.57 9.00
CA LEU A 116 13.01 2.73 8.00
C LEU A 116 14.32 3.34 7.50
N LEU A 117 14.38 4.67 7.43
CA LEU A 117 15.54 5.43 6.96
C LEU A 117 16.44 5.94 8.11
N ASP A 118 16.18 5.49 9.34
CA ASP A 118 16.87 5.89 10.58
C ASP A 118 16.88 7.41 10.84
N VAL A 119 15.87 8.14 10.34
CA VAL A 119 15.75 9.59 10.54
C VAL A 119 15.22 9.89 11.94
N LYS A 120 15.95 10.71 12.71
CA LYS A 120 15.54 11.16 14.04
C LYS A 120 14.95 12.56 13.98
N THR A 121 13.74 12.72 14.52
CA THR A 121 13.07 14.02 14.60
C THR A 121 12.05 14.04 15.73
N GLN A 122 11.71 15.24 16.21
CA GLN A 122 10.77 15.44 17.32
C GLN A 122 9.29 15.43 16.89
N VAL A 123 9.02 15.49 15.58
CA VAL A 123 7.64 15.52 15.05
C VAL A 123 7.03 14.13 14.83
N VAL A 124 7.79 13.06 15.10
CA VAL A 124 7.31 11.68 14.91
C VAL A 124 6.39 11.25 16.05
N ASN A 125 5.23 10.71 15.69
CA ASN A 125 4.36 10.01 16.62
C ASN A 125 4.67 8.50 16.62
N ASN A 126 5.41 8.04 17.63
CA ASN A 126 5.82 6.63 17.76
C ASN A 126 4.65 5.64 17.87
N LYS A 127 3.43 6.09 18.19
CA LYS A 127 2.24 5.20 18.20
C LYS A 127 1.79 4.81 16.80
N LEU A 128 2.16 5.59 15.78
CA LEU A 128 1.84 5.36 14.38
C LEU A 128 3.02 4.75 13.60
N ASP A 129 4.21 4.72 14.20
CA ASP A 129 5.35 4.01 13.62
C ASP A 129 5.14 2.49 13.72
N MET A 130 5.00 1.82 12.57
CA MET A 130 4.88 0.37 12.47
C MET A 130 6.11 -0.33 13.07
N LEU A 131 7.33 0.20 12.90
CA LEU A 131 8.53 -0.42 13.45
C LEU A 131 8.63 -0.32 14.97
N SER A 132 7.94 0.65 15.58
CA SER A 132 7.84 0.80 17.03
C SER A 132 6.81 -0.12 17.68
N GLN A 133 5.95 -0.79 16.89
CA GLN A 133 4.87 -1.64 17.43
C GLN A 133 5.28 -3.10 17.67
N CYS A 134 6.46 -3.52 17.21
CA CYS A 134 6.95 -4.86 17.47
C CYS A 134 7.86 -4.85 18.69
N LYS A 135 7.43 -5.53 19.74
CA LYS A 135 8.23 -5.85 20.93
C LYS A 135 8.24 -7.34 21.12
#